data_AF-A0AAV6FMG5-F1
#
_entry.id   AF-A0AAV6FMG5-F1
#
_cell.length_a   1.000
_cell.length_b   1.000
_cell.length_c   1.000
_cell.angle_alpha   90.00
_cell.angle_beta   90.00
_cell.angle_gamma   90.00
#
_symmetry.space_group_name_H-M   'P 1'
#
loop_
_entity.id
_entity.type
_entity.pdbx_description
1 polymer ?
#
loop_
_entity_poly.entity_id
_entity_poly.type
_entity_poly.pdbx_seq_one_letter_code
_entity_poly.pdbx_strand_id
1 'polypeptide(L)'
;MALSRGLRCCQRIFSWIPVVIISSVVLWSYYAYVFELCFFTLSNTLEKAAYILVFHVCFVMFCWTYWKAIFTPPATPSKKFHMSYTDKERYEMEERPDAQKQILADIAKRLPIFTRAQSGAIRFCDRCQVLKPDRCHHCSVCETCVLKMDHHCPWVNNCVGFSNYKYFLLFLSYSMFYCVFIASTVFQYFLKFWMGELPNGPAKFHVLFLLFVSVMFFVSLLFLFGYHCWLVAKNRSTLEAFSAPMFQGGPDKHGFNVGTRRNLQQVFGEDKRLWFIPVFTSQGDGHYFPMRSLSYSESHNPLLANEEKWDDEEDDEEDDEEQLERRGRGGGGGGGSDEEGTDGPDDPSVTIEIDS
;
A
#
# COMPACT_ATOMS: atom_id res chain seq x y z
N MET A 1 26.29 7.92 8.10
CA MET A 1 26.58 8.94 9.12
C MET A 1 25.37 9.08 10.04
N ALA A 2 25.52 8.85 11.34
CA ALA A 2 24.43 9.02 12.29
C ALA A 2 24.08 10.52 12.41
N LEU A 3 22.84 10.89 12.08
CA LEU A 3 22.36 12.26 12.22
C LEU A 3 22.53 12.74 13.68
N SER A 4 22.99 13.98 13.85
CA SER A 4 23.10 14.60 15.17
C SER A 4 21.73 14.55 15.88
N ARG A 5 21.73 14.46 17.22
CA ARG A 5 20.49 14.44 18.01
C ARG A 5 19.59 15.64 17.69
N GLY A 6 20.18 16.81 17.41
CA GLY A 6 19.47 18.02 16.97
C GLY A 6 18.76 17.84 15.63
N LEU A 7 19.43 17.30 14.60
CA LEU A 7 18.81 17.07 13.30
C LEU A 7 17.66 16.05 13.36
N ARG A 8 17.80 14.99 14.17
CA ARG A 8 16.72 14.01 14.39
C ARG A 8 15.49 14.64 15.08
N CYS A 9 15.71 15.57 16.01
CA CYS A 9 14.63 16.33 16.64
C CYS A 9 13.89 17.21 15.62
N CYS A 10 14.63 17.98 14.81
CA CYS A 10 14.06 18.81 13.74
C CYS A 10 13.28 17.97 12.72
N GLN A 11 13.86 16.84 12.27
CA GLN A 11 13.19 15.94 11.32
C GLN A 11 11.88 15.39 11.89
N ARG A 12 11.86 15.02 13.18
CA ARG A 12 10.64 14.55 13.85
C ARG A 12 9.57 15.65 13.95
N ILE A 13 9.96 16.91 14.16
CA ILE A 13 9.01 18.03 14.20
C ILE A 13 8.46 18.29 12.80
N PHE A 14 9.33 18.37 11.78
CA PHE A 14 8.92 18.64 10.41
C PHE A 14 8.07 17.52 9.79
N SER A 15 8.23 16.27 10.24
CA SER A 15 7.38 15.16 9.76
C SER A 15 5.90 15.31 10.15
N TRP A 16 5.57 16.14 11.15
CA TRP A 16 4.19 16.45 11.51
C TRP A 16 3.53 17.56 10.67
N ILE A 17 4.30 18.31 9.87
CA ILE A 17 3.76 19.41 9.06
C ILE A 17 2.56 18.97 8.20
N PRO A 18 2.63 17.86 7.42
CA PRO A 18 1.49 17.45 6.60
C PRO A 18 0.23 17.15 7.41
N VAL A 19 0.39 16.53 8.59
CA VAL A 19 -0.74 16.24 9.50
C VAL A 19 -1.34 17.53 10.05
N VAL A 20 -0.52 18.52 10.40
CA VAL A 20 -0.97 19.83 10.86
C VAL A 20 -1.72 20.57 9.74
N ILE A 21 -1.24 20.50 8.49
CA ILE A 21 -1.92 21.11 7.33
C ILE A 21 -3.32 20.52 7.16
N ILE A 22 -3.45 19.19 7.09
CA ILE A 22 -4.75 18.52 6.94
C ILE A 22 -5.67 18.85 8.12
N SER A 23 -5.15 18.78 9.35
CA SER A 23 -5.92 19.12 10.55
C SER A 23 -6.42 20.57 10.52
N SER A 24 -5.60 21.50 10.05
CA SER A 24 -5.97 22.92 9.94
C SER A 24 -7.05 23.14 8.88
N VAL A 25 -6.93 22.51 7.72
CA VAL A 25 -7.95 22.57 6.65
C VAL A 25 -9.28 21.97 7.13
N VAL A 26 -9.23 20.84 7.83
CA VAL A 26 -10.42 20.17 8.37
C VAL A 26 -11.11 21.03 9.43
N LEU A 27 -10.37 21.59 10.39
CA LEU A 27 -10.91 22.48 11.41
C LEU A 27 -11.50 23.77 10.82
N TRP A 28 -10.81 24.37 9.85
CA TRP A 28 -11.35 25.52 9.11
C TRP A 28 -12.61 25.15 8.33
N SER A 29 -12.64 23.98 7.68
CA SER A 29 -13.83 23.52 6.95
C SER A 29 -15.03 23.27 7.88
N TYR A 30 -14.79 22.78 9.10
CA TYR A 30 -15.81 22.65 10.13
C TYR A 30 -16.37 24.03 10.50
N TYR A 31 -15.49 25.00 10.78
CA TYR A 31 -15.91 26.37 11.08
C TYR A 31 -16.76 26.96 9.95
N ALA A 32 -16.26 26.90 8.72
CA ALA A 32 -16.91 27.47 7.55
C ALA A 32 -18.26 26.79 7.25
N TYR A 33 -18.35 25.47 7.39
CA TYR A 33 -19.58 24.75 7.12
C TYR A 33 -20.64 24.95 8.21
N VAL A 34 -20.25 24.82 9.49
CA VAL A 34 -21.20 24.89 10.61
C VAL A 34 -21.61 26.33 10.89
N PHE A 35 -20.67 27.26 11.00
CA PHE A 35 -21.00 28.63 11.40
C PHE A 35 -21.39 29.50 10.20
N GLU A 36 -20.50 29.66 9.22
CA GLU A 36 -20.74 30.58 8.09
C GLU A 36 -21.90 30.11 7.21
N LEU A 37 -21.93 28.82 6.84
CA LEU A 37 -23.02 28.29 6.05
C LEU A 37 -24.25 27.98 6.92
N CYS A 38 -24.18 27.00 7.84
CA CYS A 38 -25.38 26.51 8.52
C CYS A 38 -26.00 27.54 9.49
N PHE A 39 -25.21 28.22 10.34
CA PHE A 39 -25.78 29.17 11.28
C PHE A 39 -26.12 30.53 10.65
N PHE A 40 -25.21 31.12 9.88
CA PHE A 40 -25.35 32.50 9.38
C PHE A 40 -26.04 32.61 8.02
N THR A 41 -25.91 31.62 7.13
CA THR A 41 -26.49 31.69 5.78
C THR A 41 -27.86 30.99 5.70
N LEU A 42 -28.04 29.85 6.36
CA LEU A 42 -29.31 29.12 6.30
C LEU A 42 -30.39 29.75 7.20
N SER A 43 -31.52 30.08 6.58
CA SER A 43 -32.73 30.54 7.28
C SER A 43 -33.65 29.38 7.68
N ASN A 44 -33.75 28.32 6.87
CA ASN A 44 -34.62 27.18 7.14
C ASN A 44 -34.06 26.31 8.28
N THR A 45 -34.84 26.15 9.35
CA THR A 45 -34.42 25.40 10.55
C THR A 45 -34.31 23.90 10.30
N LEU A 46 -35.21 23.32 9.48
CA LEU A 46 -35.20 21.88 9.21
C LEU A 46 -33.99 21.49 8.35
N GLU A 47 -33.72 22.27 7.30
CA GLU A 47 -32.53 22.11 6.44
C GLU A 47 -31.24 22.25 7.25
N LYS A 48 -31.15 23.28 8.10
CA LYS A 48 -30.03 23.50 9.01
C LYS A 48 -29.79 22.31 9.93
N ALA A 49 -30.83 21.79 10.57
CA ALA A 49 -30.71 20.64 11.47
C ALA A 49 -30.25 19.38 10.71
N ALA A 50 -30.81 19.12 9.53
CA ALA A 50 -30.44 17.98 8.70
C ALA A 50 -28.97 18.07 8.24
N TYR A 51 -28.53 19.22 7.75
CA TYR A 51 -27.15 19.41 7.28
C TYR A 51 -26.15 19.27 8.41
N ILE A 52 -26.41 19.90 9.55
CA ILE A 52 -25.54 19.79 10.73
C ILE A 52 -25.45 18.33 11.19
N LEU A 53 -26.56 17.59 11.25
CA LEU A 53 -26.56 16.19 11.70
C LEU A 53 -25.69 15.31 10.79
N VAL A 54 -25.94 15.34 9.47
CA VAL A 54 -25.19 14.51 8.51
C VAL A 54 -23.72 14.92 8.47
N PHE A 55 -23.45 16.23 8.48
CA PHE A 55 -22.09 16.76 8.52
C PHE A 55 -21.30 16.23 9.72
N HIS A 56 -21.90 16.22 10.91
CA HIS A 56 -21.23 15.72 12.12
C HIS A 56 -20.95 14.22 12.05
N VAL A 57 -21.85 13.42 11.46
CA VAL A 57 -21.59 11.99 11.23
C VAL A 57 -20.38 11.81 10.31
N CYS A 58 -20.32 12.53 9.18
CA CYS A 58 -19.18 12.49 8.27
C CYS A 58 -17.88 12.97 8.93
N PHE A 59 -17.94 14.09 9.66
CA PHE A 59 -16.81 14.69 10.36
C PHE A 59 -16.24 13.75 11.43
N VAL A 60 -17.10 13.17 12.27
CA VAL A 60 -16.68 12.24 13.33
C VAL A 60 -16.03 10.99 12.71
N MET A 61 -16.63 10.41 11.67
CA MET A 61 -16.05 9.24 11.01
C MET A 61 -14.72 9.56 10.31
N PHE A 62 -14.62 10.72 9.66
CA PHE A 62 -13.36 11.23 9.11
C PHE A 62 -12.29 11.35 10.19
N CYS A 63 -12.58 12.07 11.28
CA CYS A 63 -11.62 12.28 12.36
C CYS A 63 -11.20 10.97 13.03
N TRP A 64 -12.14 10.05 13.25
CA TRP A 64 -11.87 8.77 13.89
C TRP A 64 -10.96 7.88 13.02
N THR A 65 -11.25 7.78 11.72
CA THR A 65 -10.45 6.99 10.78
C THR A 65 -9.07 7.62 10.56
N TYR A 66 -8.99 8.94 10.44
CA TYR A 66 -7.71 9.66 10.32
C TYR A 66 -6.83 9.47 11.57
N TRP A 67 -7.42 9.63 12.76
CA TRP A 67 -6.74 9.36 14.04
C TRP A 67 -6.20 7.93 14.09
N LYS A 68 -7.02 6.95 13.71
CA LYS A 68 -6.62 5.55 13.71
C LYS A 68 -5.51 5.24 12.70
N ALA A 69 -5.48 5.89 11.54
CA ALA A 69 -4.39 5.76 10.58
C ALA A 69 -3.08 6.36 11.10
N ILE A 70 -3.12 7.53 11.76
CA ILE A 70 -1.95 8.21 12.35
C ILE A 70 -1.39 7.42 13.54
N PHE A 71 -2.24 7.10 14.52
CA PHE A 71 -1.80 6.66 15.84
C PHE A 71 -1.81 5.15 16.06
N THR A 72 -2.20 4.35 15.05
CA THR A 72 -1.98 2.90 15.11
C THR A 72 -0.55 2.59 14.65
N PRO A 73 0.35 2.13 15.53
CA PRO A 73 1.73 1.84 15.14
C PRO A 73 1.79 0.72 14.09
N PRO A 74 2.76 0.76 13.17
CA PRO A 74 2.97 -0.33 12.23
C PRO A 74 3.35 -1.61 12.98
N ALA A 75 2.72 -2.73 12.64
CA ALA A 75 3.11 -4.03 13.19
C ALA A 75 4.52 -4.41 12.72
N THR A 76 5.33 -4.96 13.64
CA THR A 76 6.71 -5.37 13.39
C THR A 76 6.86 -6.90 13.42
N PRO A 77 7.90 -7.46 12.78
CA PRO A 77 8.22 -8.88 12.89
C PRO A 77 8.29 -9.36 14.34
N SER A 78 7.77 -10.56 14.59
CA SER A 78 7.83 -11.18 15.92
C SER A 78 9.25 -11.66 16.24
N LYS A 79 9.51 -11.98 17.52
CA LYS A 79 10.85 -12.40 17.99
C LYS A 79 11.40 -13.61 17.23
N LYS A 80 10.55 -14.51 16.71
CA LYS A 80 10.96 -15.68 15.92
C LYS A 80 11.70 -15.34 14.62
N PHE A 81 11.46 -14.15 14.06
CA PHE A 81 12.12 -13.68 12.84
C PHE A 81 13.40 -12.88 13.12
N HIS A 82 13.64 -12.51 14.38
CA HIS A 82 14.88 -11.86 14.78
C HIS A 82 15.96 -12.91 14.90
N MET A 83 17.18 -12.57 14.50
CA MET A 83 18.32 -13.45 14.72
C MET A 83 18.51 -13.68 16.22
N SER A 84 18.68 -14.94 16.60
CA SER A 84 19.15 -15.26 17.95
C SER A 84 20.56 -14.69 18.15
N TYR A 85 20.97 -14.50 19.40
CA TYR A 85 22.33 -14.01 19.70
C TYR A 85 23.40 -14.90 19.04
N THR A 86 23.24 -16.22 19.14
CA THR A 86 24.16 -17.19 18.55
C THR A 86 24.15 -17.18 17.04
N ASP A 87 22.98 -17.02 16.40
CA ASP A 87 22.90 -16.94 14.93
C ASP A 87 23.52 -15.64 14.43
N LYS A 88 23.32 -14.54 15.16
CA LYS A 88 23.90 -13.24 14.84
C LYS A 88 25.42 -13.29 14.92
N GLU A 89 25.96 -13.82 16.01
CA GLU A 89 27.41 -14.00 16.16
C GLU A 89 28.01 -14.85 15.04
N ARG A 90 27.36 -15.98 14.71
CA ARG A 90 27.78 -16.85 13.59
C ARG A 90 27.77 -16.14 12.23
N TYR A 91 26.77 -15.28 11.99
CA TYR A 91 26.65 -14.52 10.75
C TYR A 91 27.69 -13.40 10.66
N GLU A 92 27.89 -12.64 11.75
CA GLU A 92 28.83 -11.52 11.79
C GLU A 92 30.30 -11.98 11.78
N MET A 93 30.61 -13.16 12.32
CA MET A 93 31.96 -13.73 12.30
C MET A 93 32.33 -14.44 10.99
N GLU A 94 31.35 -14.80 10.16
CA GLU A 94 31.62 -15.47 8.89
C GLU A 94 31.98 -14.44 7.82
N GLU A 95 33.21 -14.52 7.29
CA GLU A 95 33.72 -13.60 6.27
C GLU A 95 33.28 -13.98 4.86
N ARG A 96 32.94 -15.26 4.62
CA ARG A 96 32.57 -15.74 3.28
C ARG A 96 31.11 -15.43 2.97
N PRO A 97 30.80 -14.65 1.91
CA PRO A 97 29.43 -14.26 1.60
C PRO A 97 28.48 -15.44 1.32
N ASP A 98 28.98 -16.52 0.72
CA ASP A 98 28.13 -17.68 0.41
C ASP A 98 27.79 -18.50 1.66
N ALA A 99 28.70 -18.57 2.63
CA ALA A 99 28.43 -19.19 3.92
C ALA A 99 27.43 -18.35 4.74
N GLN A 100 27.52 -17.01 4.68
CA GLN A 100 26.51 -16.12 5.26
C GLN A 100 25.11 -16.36 4.67
N LYS A 101 25.00 -16.47 3.33
CA LYS A 101 23.73 -16.81 2.66
C LYS A 101 23.19 -18.15 3.14
N GLN A 102 24.05 -19.15 3.31
CA GLN A 102 23.66 -20.47 3.79
C GLN A 102 23.13 -20.44 5.22
N ILE A 103 23.77 -19.67 6.13
CA ILE A 103 23.28 -19.47 7.50
C ILE A 103 21.86 -18.89 7.48
N LEU A 104 21.62 -17.84 6.70
CA LEU A 104 20.29 -17.24 6.58
C LEU A 104 19.28 -18.23 6.00
N ALA A 105 19.67 -19.03 4.99
CA ALA A 105 18.81 -20.05 4.39
C ALA A 105 18.43 -21.15 5.39
N ASP A 106 19.36 -21.58 6.25
CA ASP A 106 19.11 -22.61 7.25
C ASP A 106 18.18 -22.12 8.37
N ILE A 107 18.29 -20.85 8.77
CA ILE A 107 17.34 -20.23 9.71
C ILE A 107 15.96 -20.11 9.05
N ALA A 108 15.91 -19.65 7.80
CA ALA A 108 14.66 -19.44 7.06
C ALA A 108 13.83 -20.73 6.88
N LYS A 109 14.47 -21.91 6.80
CA LYS A 109 13.78 -23.22 6.72
C LYS A 109 12.84 -23.49 7.91
N ARG A 110 13.05 -22.81 9.05
CA ARG A 110 12.25 -22.95 10.27
C ARG A 110 11.15 -21.90 10.39
N LEU A 111 11.02 -21.03 9.39
CA LEU A 111 10.09 -19.90 9.37
C LEU A 111 9.12 -20.02 8.20
N PRO A 112 7.89 -19.49 8.31
CA PRO A 112 6.93 -19.47 7.21
C PRO A 112 7.29 -18.37 6.20
N ILE A 113 8.40 -18.53 5.48
CA ILE A 113 8.92 -17.58 4.48
C ILE A 113 8.97 -18.25 3.11
N PHE A 114 8.06 -17.85 2.24
CA PHE A 114 7.89 -18.42 0.91
C PHE A 114 8.45 -17.51 -0.19
N THR A 115 8.71 -16.24 0.12
CA THR A 115 9.29 -15.27 -0.83
C THR A 115 10.80 -15.10 -0.68
N ARG A 116 11.46 -14.66 -1.75
CA ARG A 116 12.90 -14.38 -1.82
C ARG A 116 13.17 -12.98 -2.40
N ALA A 117 14.42 -12.54 -2.32
CA ALA A 117 14.86 -11.37 -3.05
C ALA A 117 14.86 -11.66 -4.57
N GLN A 118 14.94 -10.62 -5.40
CA GLN A 118 15.06 -10.77 -6.87
C GLN A 118 16.27 -11.63 -7.28
N SER A 119 17.34 -11.64 -6.47
CA SER A 119 18.50 -12.51 -6.65
C SER A 119 18.32 -13.97 -6.19
N GLY A 120 17.14 -14.34 -5.69
CA GLY A 120 16.87 -15.64 -5.06
C GLY A 120 17.34 -15.76 -3.60
N ALA A 121 18.07 -14.79 -3.06
CA ALA A 121 18.55 -14.79 -1.69
C ALA A 121 17.42 -14.65 -0.64
N ILE A 122 17.70 -15.05 0.61
CA ILE A 122 16.81 -14.77 1.74
C ILE A 122 16.66 -13.26 1.92
N ARG A 123 15.42 -12.79 2.09
CA ARG A 123 15.12 -11.38 2.36
C ARG A 123 15.54 -11.05 3.79
N PHE A 124 16.72 -10.47 3.96
CA PHE A 124 17.25 -10.09 5.27
C PHE A 124 17.26 -8.56 5.46
N CYS A 125 17.24 -8.10 6.71
CA CYS A 125 17.41 -6.69 7.08
C CYS A 125 18.58 -6.54 8.04
N ASP A 126 19.69 -5.99 7.57
CA ASP A 126 20.89 -5.81 8.40
C ASP A 126 20.67 -4.80 9.53
N ARG A 127 19.85 -3.78 9.30
CA ARG A 127 19.55 -2.74 10.30
C ARG A 127 18.76 -3.28 11.49
N CYS A 128 17.78 -4.13 11.21
CA CYS A 128 16.92 -4.72 12.23
C CYS A 128 17.43 -6.08 12.73
N GLN A 129 18.39 -6.71 12.03
CA GLN A 129 18.85 -8.09 12.26
C GLN A 129 17.68 -9.09 12.22
N VAL A 130 16.87 -8.97 11.17
CA VAL A 130 15.62 -9.71 10.99
C VAL A 130 15.56 -10.38 9.63
N LEU A 131 15.20 -11.67 9.61
CA LEU A 131 14.75 -12.35 8.40
C LEU A 131 13.34 -11.85 8.10
N LYS A 132 13.17 -11.11 7.00
CA LYS A 132 11.90 -10.44 6.69
C LYS A 132 10.82 -11.49 6.44
N PRO A 133 9.71 -11.47 7.19
CA PRO A 133 8.51 -12.20 6.81
C PRO A 133 8.07 -11.84 5.39
N ASP A 134 7.24 -12.68 4.79
CA ASP A 134 6.66 -12.36 3.49
C ASP A 134 5.90 -11.02 3.56
N ARG A 135 5.97 -10.23 2.49
CA ARG A 135 5.36 -8.89 2.39
C ARG A 135 5.87 -7.84 3.39
N CYS A 136 6.85 -8.17 4.23
CA CYS A 136 7.47 -7.23 5.19
C CYS A 136 8.60 -6.42 4.53
N HIS A 137 8.63 -5.10 4.70
CA HIS A 137 9.70 -4.23 4.19
C HIS A 137 10.24 -3.31 5.28
N HIS A 138 11.51 -2.89 5.17
CA HIS A 138 12.10 -1.93 6.10
C HIS A 138 11.78 -0.51 5.63
N CYS A 139 11.10 0.27 6.48
CA CYS A 139 10.90 1.69 6.23
C CYS A 139 12.05 2.47 6.89
N SER A 140 12.82 3.21 6.09
CA SER A 140 13.90 4.06 6.59
C SER A 140 13.41 5.24 7.43
N VAL A 141 12.18 5.71 7.20
CA VAL A 141 11.58 6.82 7.96
C VAL A 141 11.08 6.35 9.32
N CYS A 142 10.42 5.19 9.38
CA CYS A 142 9.99 4.58 10.64
C CYS A 142 11.12 3.81 11.36
N GLU A 143 12.29 3.68 10.72
CA GLU A 143 13.48 2.96 11.21
C GLU A 143 13.19 1.52 11.67
N THR A 144 12.20 0.87 11.05
CA THR A 144 11.76 -0.48 11.44
C THR A 144 11.23 -1.29 10.26
N CYS A 145 11.22 -2.61 10.40
CA CYS A 145 10.53 -3.52 9.50
C CYS A 145 9.02 -3.50 9.78
N VAL A 146 8.25 -3.21 8.74
CA VAL A 146 6.78 -3.10 8.78
C VAL A 146 6.16 -4.31 8.08
N LEU A 147 5.28 -5.03 8.78
CA LEU A 147 4.53 -6.16 8.24
C LEU A 147 3.52 -5.70 7.17
N LYS A 148 3.41 -6.46 6.07
CA LYS A 148 2.60 -6.11 4.89
C LYS A 148 2.72 -4.62 4.55
N MET A 149 3.96 -4.13 4.46
CA MET A 149 4.21 -2.70 4.24
C MET A 149 3.64 -2.30 2.88
N ASP A 150 2.76 -1.30 2.88
CA ASP A 150 2.21 -0.75 1.66
C ASP A 150 3.03 0.47 1.22
N HIS A 151 3.07 1.50 2.06
CA HIS A 151 3.94 2.66 1.84
C HIS A 151 4.16 3.44 3.14
N HIS A 152 5.11 4.39 3.11
CA HIS A 152 5.18 5.42 4.14
C HIS A 152 4.37 6.63 3.68
N CYS A 153 3.39 7.07 4.48
CA CYS A 153 2.49 8.14 4.11
C CYS A 153 2.77 9.40 4.95
N PRO A 154 3.32 10.47 4.34
CA PRO A 154 3.58 11.71 5.07
C PRO A 154 2.30 12.34 5.63
N TRP A 155 1.16 12.19 4.95
CA TRP A 155 -0.13 12.77 5.33
C TRP A 155 -0.74 12.20 6.61
N VAL A 156 -0.31 10.99 7.02
CA VAL A 156 -0.64 10.41 8.34
C VAL A 156 0.59 10.33 9.25
N ASN A 157 1.75 10.83 8.80
CA ASN A 157 3.04 10.74 9.48
C ASN A 157 3.34 9.33 10.04
N ASN A 158 2.98 8.30 9.27
CA ASN A 158 3.05 6.93 9.70
C ASN A 158 3.19 5.99 8.48
N CYS A 159 3.69 4.78 8.74
CA CYS A 159 3.66 3.72 7.75
C CYS A 159 2.27 3.12 7.64
N VAL A 160 1.82 2.93 6.40
CA VAL A 160 0.63 2.14 6.09
C VAL A 160 1.08 0.69 5.85
N GLY A 161 0.54 -0.23 6.62
CA GLY A 161 0.84 -1.66 6.53
C GLY A 161 -0.21 -2.52 7.22
N PHE A 162 0.16 -3.73 7.64
CA PHE A 162 -0.79 -4.73 8.16
C PHE A 162 -1.74 -4.20 9.25
N SER A 163 -1.22 -3.48 10.24
CA SER A 163 -1.99 -3.04 11.41
C SER A 163 -2.98 -1.89 11.15
N ASN A 164 -2.78 -1.11 10.08
CA ASN A 164 -3.58 0.09 9.82
C ASN A 164 -4.07 0.23 8.37
N TYR A 165 -3.84 -0.74 7.47
CA TYR A 165 -4.29 -0.65 6.08
C TYR A 165 -5.81 -0.45 5.97
N LYS A 166 -6.61 -1.21 6.74
CA LYS A 166 -8.07 -1.00 6.83
C LYS A 166 -8.41 0.44 7.25
N TYR A 167 -7.71 0.99 8.25
CA TYR A 167 -7.96 2.35 8.73
C TYR A 167 -7.63 3.39 7.67
N PHE A 168 -6.56 3.18 6.92
CA PHE A 168 -6.18 4.03 5.80
C PHE A 168 -7.26 4.00 4.69
N LEU A 169 -7.76 2.82 4.30
CA LEU A 169 -8.84 2.70 3.31
C LEU A 169 -10.13 3.40 3.77
N LEU A 170 -10.51 3.23 5.04
CA LEU A 170 -11.65 3.94 5.61
C LEU A 170 -11.41 5.44 5.67
N PHE A 171 -10.19 5.88 6.02
CA PHE A 171 -9.84 7.29 5.97
C PHE A 171 -10.02 7.88 4.56
N LEU A 172 -9.56 7.19 3.51
CA LEU A 172 -9.78 7.63 2.13
C LEU A 172 -11.27 7.71 1.78
N SER A 173 -12.06 6.68 2.10
CA SER A 173 -13.49 6.66 1.75
C SER A 173 -14.30 7.72 2.51
N TYR A 174 -14.09 7.87 3.82
CA TYR A 174 -14.76 8.90 4.61
C TYR A 174 -14.28 10.31 4.26
N SER A 175 -13.04 10.48 3.81
CA SER A 175 -12.57 11.76 3.22
C SER A 175 -13.32 12.11 1.94
N MET A 176 -13.54 11.13 1.06
CA MET A 176 -14.34 11.34 -0.15
C MET A 176 -15.79 11.70 0.19
N PHE A 177 -16.44 10.95 1.09
CA PHE A 177 -17.82 11.25 1.51
C PHE A 177 -17.93 12.64 2.14
N TYR A 178 -16.97 13.03 2.98
CA TYR A 178 -16.90 14.36 3.56
C TYR A 178 -16.80 15.46 2.49
N CYS A 179 -15.92 15.27 1.50
CA CYS A 179 -15.77 16.21 0.40
C CYS A 179 -17.02 16.30 -0.49
N VAL A 180 -17.63 15.17 -0.86
CA VAL A 180 -18.85 15.12 -1.68
C VAL A 180 -20.03 15.77 -0.95
N PHE A 181 -20.16 15.51 0.35
CA PHE A 181 -21.22 16.10 1.16
C PHE A 181 -21.07 17.63 1.22
N ILE A 182 -19.87 18.13 1.48
CA ILE A 182 -19.57 19.58 1.43
C ILE A 182 -19.86 20.13 0.04
N ALA A 183 -19.28 19.55 -1.01
CA ALA A 183 -19.41 20.06 -2.38
C ALA A 183 -20.88 20.11 -2.83
N SER A 184 -21.65 19.03 -2.62
CA SER A 184 -23.04 18.94 -3.07
C SER A 184 -23.95 19.94 -2.35
N THR A 185 -23.79 20.12 -1.04
CA THR A 185 -24.59 21.07 -0.25
C THR A 185 -24.17 22.52 -0.51
N VAL A 186 -22.86 22.79 -0.56
CA VAL A 186 -22.31 24.14 -0.80
C VAL A 186 -22.61 24.65 -2.22
N PHE A 187 -22.64 23.77 -3.22
CA PHE A 187 -22.84 24.16 -4.62
C PHE A 187 -24.11 24.99 -4.84
N GLN A 188 -25.21 24.65 -4.15
CA GLN A 188 -26.46 25.40 -4.27
C GLN A 188 -26.32 26.83 -3.73
N TYR A 189 -25.59 27.03 -2.64
CA TYR A 189 -25.36 28.38 -2.07
C TYR A 189 -24.32 29.15 -2.87
N PHE A 190 -23.33 28.48 -3.45
CA PHE A 190 -22.42 29.08 -4.42
C PHE A 190 -23.22 29.71 -5.58
N LEU A 191 -24.19 28.98 -6.15
CA LEU A 191 -25.07 29.53 -7.19
C LEU A 191 -25.87 30.74 -6.69
N LYS A 192 -26.46 30.67 -5.48
CA LYS A 192 -27.19 31.81 -4.88
C LYS A 192 -26.32 33.05 -4.69
N PHE A 193 -25.07 32.89 -4.25
CA PHE A 193 -24.11 34.00 -4.17
C PHE A 193 -23.72 34.55 -5.54
N TRP A 194 -23.63 33.69 -6.56
CA TRP A 194 -23.29 34.09 -7.92
C TRP A 194 -24.43 34.84 -8.61
N MET A 195 -25.67 34.42 -8.37
CA MET A 195 -26.90 35.06 -8.86
C MET A 195 -27.28 36.33 -8.12
N GLY A 196 -26.59 36.67 -7.01
CA GLY A 196 -26.86 37.86 -6.22
C GLY A 196 -28.07 37.75 -5.28
N GLU A 197 -28.55 36.53 -5.02
CA GLU A 197 -29.68 36.26 -4.11
C GLU A 197 -29.28 36.36 -2.62
N LEU A 198 -27.98 36.26 -2.32
CA LEU A 198 -27.43 36.37 -0.98
C LEU A 198 -26.51 37.60 -0.86
N PRO A 199 -26.49 38.28 0.30
CA PRO A 199 -25.66 39.46 0.50
C PRO A 199 -24.17 39.12 0.43
N ASN A 200 -23.39 39.99 -0.20
CA ASN A 200 -21.93 39.86 -0.23
C ASN A 200 -21.36 40.10 1.18
N GLY A 201 -20.62 39.12 1.71
CA GLY A 201 -19.99 39.19 3.03
C GLY A 201 -18.91 38.11 3.21
N PRO A 202 -18.31 38.00 4.41
CA PRO A 202 -17.27 37.00 4.70
C PRO A 202 -17.68 35.56 4.34
N ALA A 203 -18.95 35.20 4.59
CA ALA A 203 -19.52 33.91 4.26
C ALA A 203 -19.34 33.52 2.77
N LYS A 204 -19.39 34.48 1.85
CA LYS A 204 -19.17 34.23 0.40
C LYS A 204 -17.79 33.65 0.13
N PHE A 205 -16.74 34.18 0.77
CA PHE A 205 -15.38 33.71 0.59
C PHE A 205 -15.19 32.32 1.19
N HIS A 206 -15.78 32.07 2.37
CA HIS A 206 -15.76 30.76 3.01
C HIS A 206 -16.46 29.69 2.16
N VAL A 207 -17.65 29.97 1.65
CA VAL A 207 -18.44 29.07 0.79
C VAL A 207 -17.71 28.79 -0.53
N LEU A 208 -17.13 29.81 -1.15
CA LEU A 208 -16.34 29.65 -2.38
C LEU A 208 -15.12 28.75 -2.17
N PHE A 209 -14.32 29.03 -1.13
CA PHE A 209 -13.11 28.27 -0.86
C PHE A 209 -13.43 26.84 -0.39
N LEU A 210 -14.51 26.64 0.39
CA LEU A 210 -15.01 25.31 0.75
C LEU A 210 -15.31 24.46 -0.49
N LEU A 211 -16.00 25.02 -1.49
CA LEU A 211 -16.33 24.31 -2.72
C LEU A 211 -15.05 23.89 -3.46
N PHE A 212 -14.13 24.82 -3.72
CA PHE A 212 -12.91 24.51 -4.46
C PHE A 212 -12.01 23.51 -3.74
N VAL A 213 -11.81 23.69 -2.43
CA VAL A 213 -10.99 22.77 -1.63
C VAL A 213 -11.62 21.38 -1.60
N SER A 214 -12.93 21.28 -1.37
CA SER A 214 -13.62 19.98 -1.33
C SER A 214 -13.57 19.24 -2.68
N VAL A 215 -13.79 19.94 -3.80
CA VAL A 215 -13.69 19.34 -5.14
C VAL A 215 -12.25 18.92 -5.46
N MET A 216 -11.26 19.76 -5.15
CA MET A 216 -9.85 19.44 -5.36
C MET A 216 -9.44 18.15 -4.62
N PHE A 217 -9.74 18.08 -3.32
CA PHE A 217 -9.44 16.87 -2.54
C PHE A 217 -10.24 15.67 -3.02
N PHE A 218 -11.52 15.83 -3.37
CA PHE A 218 -12.34 14.73 -3.88
C PHE A 218 -11.72 14.10 -5.13
N VAL A 219 -11.32 14.90 -6.12
CA VAL A 219 -10.72 14.39 -7.37
C VAL A 219 -9.41 13.64 -7.07
N SER A 220 -8.53 14.21 -6.25
CA SER A 220 -7.28 13.53 -5.87
C SER A 220 -7.51 12.22 -5.11
N LEU A 221 -8.48 12.21 -4.19
CA LEU A 221 -8.83 11.03 -3.39
C LEU A 221 -9.50 9.95 -4.23
N LEU A 222 -10.29 10.31 -5.24
CA LEU A 222 -10.95 9.37 -6.14
C LEU A 222 -9.94 8.45 -6.83
N PHE A 223 -8.85 9.02 -7.38
CA PHE A 223 -7.79 8.24 -8.02
C PHE A 223 -7.05 7.34 -7.01
N LEU A 224 -6.69 7.89 -5.86
CA LEU A 224 -5.97 7.14 -4.83
C LEU A 224 -6.82 5.98 -4.26
N PHE A 225 -8.09 6.25 -3.94
CA PHE A 225 -9.01 5.24 -3.44
C PHE A 225 -9.30 4.18 -4.49
N GLY A 226 -9.54 4.57 -5.76
CA GLY A 226 -9.72 3.64 -6.86
C GLY A 226 -8.52 2.70 -7.05
N TYR A 227 -7.30 3.25 -7.01
CA TYR A 227 -6.08 2.44 -7.07
C TYR A 227 -6.00 1.44 -5.91
N HIS A 228 -6.29 1.87 -4.68
CA HIS A 228 -6.27 0.96 -3.53
C HIS A 228 -7.40 -0.07 -3.54
N CYS A 229 -8.57 0.23 -4.11
CA CYS A 229 -9.62 -0.76 -4.35
C CYS A 229 -9.12 -1.89 -5.26
N TRP A 230 -8.44 -1.54 -6.35
CA TRP A 230 -7.81 -2.53 -7.24
C TRP A 230 -6.73 -3.36 -6.52
N LEU A 231 -5.87 -2.71 -5.72
CA LEU A 231 -4.86 -3.40 -4.91
C LEU A 231 -5.49 -4.41 -3.92
N VAL A 232 -6.56 -4.01 -3.23
CA VAL A 232 -7.28 -4.91 -2.31
C VAL A 232 -7.92 -6.07 -3.08
N ALA A 233 -8.54 -5.80 -4.22
CA ALA A 233 -9.19 -6.82 -5.05
C ALA A 233 -8.20 -7.89 -5.51
N LYS A 234 -6.98 -7.52 -5.92
CA LYS A 234 -5.92 -8.46 -6.33
C LYS A 234 -4.97 -8.89 -5.19
N ASN A 235 -5.23 -8.49 -3.94
CA ASN A 235 -4.41 -8.72 -2.75
C ASN A 235 -2.92 -8.32 -2.89
N ARG A 236 -2.67 -7.17 -3.50
CA ARG A 236 -1.33 -6.60 -3.68
C ARG A 236 -1.14 -5.42 -2.73
N SER A 237 0.06 -5.25 -2.22
CA SER A 237 0.52 -3.96 -1.70
C SER A 237 1.01 -3.08 -2.86
N THR A 238 1.12 -1.78 -2.63
CA THR A 238 1.72 -0.84 -3.57
C THR A 238 3.13 -1.30 -3.99
N LEU A 239 3.96 -1.76 -3.03
CA LEU A 239 5.30 -2.28 -3.33
C LEU A 239 5.27 -3.51 -4.25
N GLU A 240 4.33 -4.43 -4.03
CA GLU A 240 4.19 -5.64 -4.84
C GLU A 240 3.61 -5.35 -6.24
N ALA A 241 2.80 -4.30 -6.37
CA ALA A 241 2.30 -3.85 -7.67
C ALA A 241 3.43 -3.34 -8.57
N PHE A 242 4.43 -2.65 -7.99
CA PHE A 242 5.61 -2.19 -8.72
C PHE A 242 6.71 -3.25 -8.86
N SER A 243 6.84 -4.17 -7.90
CA SER A 243 7.83 -5.25 -7.94
C SER A 243 7.22 -6.56 -7.49
N ALA A 244 7.00 -7.45 -8.45
CA ALA A 244 6.41 -8.76 -8.19
C ALA A 244 7.23 -9.54 -7.15
N PRO A 245 6.60 -10.10 -6.11
CA PRO A 245 7.29 -10.94 -5.14
C PRO A 245 7.84 -12.20 -5.82
N MET A 246 9.07 -12.58 -5.46
CA MET A 246 9.71 -13.78 -5.96
C MET A 246 9.34 -14.98 -5.11
N PHE A 247 8.63 -15.94 -5.68
CA PHE A 247 8.38 -17.25 -5.09
C PHE A 247 9.40 -18.27 -5.63
N GLN A 248 9.29 -19.53 -5.18
CA GLN A 248 10.14 -20.62 -5.71
C GLN A 248 9.98 -20.82 -7.22
N GLY A 249 8.78 -20.62 -7.77
CA GLY A 249 8.48 -20.70 -9.21
C GLY A 249 8.87 -19.48 -10.03
N GLY A 250 9.49 -18.47 -9.42
CA GLY A 250 9.82 -17.18 -10.03
C GLY A 250 8.94 -16.02 -9.54
N PRO A 251 9.01 -14.85 -10.20
CA PRO A 251 8.15 -13.71 -9.88
C PRO A 251 6.69 -14.03 -10.18
N ASP A 252 5.79 -13.74 -9.24
CA ASP A 252 4.35 -13.93 -9.41
C ASP A 252 3.57 -12.79 -8.72
N LYS A 253 2.88 -11.96 -9.51
CA LYS A 253 2.05 -10.85 -9.01
C LYS A 253 0.74 -11.32 -8.35
N HIS A 254 0.30 -12.54 -8.63
CA HIS A 254 -0.93 -13.14 -8.13
C HIS A 254 -0.66 -14.17 -7.02
N GLY A 255 0.59 -14.31 -6.55
CA GLY A 255 0.95 -15.35 -5.60
C GLY A 255 0.22 -15.29 -4.25
N PHE A 256 -0.27 -14.10 -3.84
CA PHE A 256 -1.12 -13.89 -2.66
C PHE A 256 -2.61 -13.68 -2.99
N ASN A 257 -3.00 -13.73 -4.26
CA ASN A 257 -4.40 -13.62 -4.68
C ASN A 257 -5.11 -14.96 -4.39
N VAL A 258 -6.16 -14.93 -3.56
CA VAL A 258 -6.97 -16.11 -3.19
C VAL A 258 -8.46 -15.92 -3.52
N GLY A 259 -8.76 -15.08 -4.52
CA GLY A 259 -10.11 -14.71 -4.94
C GLY A 259 -10.58 -13.41 -4.29
N THR A 260 -11.31 -12.59 -5.07
CA THR A 260 -11.62 -11.19 -4.73
C THR A 260 -12.31 -11.06 -3.36
N ARG A 261 -13.29 -11.93 -3.08
CA ARG A 261 -14.02 -11.96 -1.81
C ARG A 261 -13.10 -12.26 -0.62
N ARG A 262 -12.23 -13.26 -0.73
CA ARG A 262 -11.31 -13.64 0.35
C ARG A 262 -10.23 -12.59 0.54
N ASN A 263 -9.78 -11.94 -0.54
CA ASN A 263 -8.84 -10.82 -0.47
C ASN A 263 -9.42 -9.63 0.32
N LEU A 264 -10.69 -9.28 0.06
CA LEU A 264 -11.43 -8.28 0.84
C LEU A 264 -11.54 -8.70 2.32
N GLN A 265 -11.90 -9.95 2.60
CA GLN A 265 -12.02 -10.46 3.97
C GLN A 265 -10.68 -10.46 4.72
N GLN A 266 -9.55 -10.64 4.04
CA GLN A 266 -8.24 -10.50 4.70
C GLN A 266 -8.00 -9.10 5.27
N VAL A 267 -8.60 -8.05 4.70
CA VAL A 267 -8.46 -6.66 5.15
C VAL A 267 -9.62 -6.23 6.07
N PHE A 268 -10.86 -6.55 5.69
CA PHE A 268 -12.06 -6.07 6.39
C PHE A 268 -12.63 -7.06 7.41
N GLY A 269 -12.18 -8.31 7.39
CA GLY A 269 -12.70 -9.40 8.22
C GLY A 269 -14.01 -9.99 7.70
N GLU A 270 -14.51 -11.00 8.40
CA GLU A 270 -15.73 -11.72 8.01
C GLU A 270 -17.02 -10.98 8.40
N ASP A 271 -17.02 -10.29 9.54
CA ASP A 271 -18.18 -9.55 10.03
C ASP A 271 -18.36 -8.23 9.27
N LYS A 272 -19.28 -8.27 8.29
CA LYS A 272 -19.65 -7.12 7.44
C LYS A 272 -20.10 -5.89 8.22
N ARG A 273 -20.63 -6.05 9.45
CA ARG A 273 -21.10 -4.92 10.28
C ARG A 273 -19.95 -4.02 10.72
N LEU A 274 -18.73 -4.57 10.81
CA LEU A 274 -17.54 -3.85 11.24
C LEU A 274 -16.70 -3.33 10.07
N TRP A 275 -17.09 -3.58 8.82
CA TRP A 275 -16.31 -3.18 7.65
C TRP A 275 -16.07 -1.68 7.61
N PHE A 276 -17.09 -0.89 7.93
CA PHE A 276 -17.05 0.57 7.88
C PHE A 276 -16.66 1.23 9.20
N ILE A 277 -16.39 0.44 10.25
CA ILE A 277 -15.98 0.94 11.55
C ILE A 277 -14.47 0.79 11.71
N PRO A 278 -13.73 1.81 12.19
CA PRO A 278 -12.27 1.78 12.31
C PRO A 278 -11.79 0.97 13.53
N VAL A 279 -12.27 -0.26 13.64
CA VAL A 279 -11.79 -1.32 14.54
C VAL A 279 -10.97 -2.34 13.77
N PHE A 280 -9.96 -2.93 14.42
CA PHE A 280 -9.08 -3.90 13.75
C PHE A 280 -9.85 -5.21 13.52
N THR A 281 -9.97 -5.60 12.25
CA THR A 281 -10.65 -6.85 11.85
C THR A 281 -9.91 -7.58 10.72
N SER A 282 -8.71 -7.12 10.35
CA SER A 282 -7.86 -7.80 9.36
C SER A 282 -7.54 -9.22 9.85
N GLN A 283 -7.51 -10.18 8.93
CA GLN A 283 -7.19 -11.57 9.24
C GLN A 283 -5.68 -11.83 9.20
N GLY A 284 -5.25 -12.91 9.86
CA GLY A 284 -3.85 -13.35 9.90
C GLY A 284 -3.03 -12.67 11.00
N ASP A 285 -1.75 -13.04 11.09
CA ASP A 285 -0.78 -12.53 12.07
C ASP A 285 0.16 -11.46 11.48
N GLY A 286 0.06 -11.23 10.16
CA GLY A 286 0.94 -10.34 9.40
C GLY A 286 2.30 -10.96 9.05
N HIS A 287 2.55 -12.21 9.44
CA HIS A 287 3.77 -12.96 9.12
C HIS A 287 3.54 -14.00 8.02
N TYR A 288 2.43 -14.74 8.11
CA TYR A 288 1.98 -15.68 7.09
C TYR A 288 0.77 -15.12 6.34
N PHE A 289 0.73 -15.34 5.04
CA PHE A 289 -0.38 -14.95 4.16
C PHE A 289 -0.79 -16.16 3.31
N PRO A 290 -2.10 -16.42 3.15
CA PRO A 290 -2.58 -17.42 2.20
C PRO A 290 -2.05 -17.16 0.79
N MET A 291 -1.65 -18.21 0.09
CA MET A 291 -1.07 -18.15 -1.26
C MET A 291 -1.89 -18.98 -2.25
N ARG A 292 -1.93 -18.56 -3.52
CA ARG A 292 -2.69 -19.20 -4.61
C ARG A 292 -2.36 -20.69 -4.77
N SER A 293 -1.07 -21.04 -4.73
CA SER A 293 -0.58 -22.40 -4.94
C SER A 293 -1.06 -23.39 -3.86
N LEU A 294 -1.22 -22.95 -2.62
CA LEU A 294 -1.74 -23.78 -1.53
C LEU A 294 -3.26 -23.90 -1.59
N SER A 295 -3.98 -22.84 -1.97
CA SER A 295 -5.44 -22.90 -2.14
C SER A 295 -5.88 -23.83 -3.27
N TYR A 296 -5.08 -23.97 -4.33
CA TYR A 296 -5.35 -24.93 -5.41
C TYR A 296 -5.21 -26.38 -4.93
N SER A 297 -4.27 -26.65 -4.01
CA SER A 297 -4.07 -27.97 -3.43
C SER A 297 -5.19 -28.38 -2.46
N GLU A 298 -5.78 -27.42 -1.73
CA GLU A 298 -6.92 -27.67 -0.85
C GLU A 298 -8.25 -27.81 -1.60
N SER A 299 -8.45 -27.08 -2.71
CA SER A 299 -9.66 -27.18 -3.54
C SER A 299 -9.73 -28.43 -4.42
N HIS A 300 -8.58 -29.06 -4.71
CA HIS A 300 -8.49 -30.38 -5.36
C HIS A 300 -8.60 -31.55 -4.36
N ASN A 301 -9.14 -31.32 -3.16
CA ASN A 301 -9.59 -32.40 -2.31
C ASN A 301 -11.02 -32.80 -2.75
N PRO A 302 -11.28 -34.02 -3.27
CA PRO A 302 -12.57 -34.39 -3.90
C PRO A 302 -13.80 -34.23 -3.01
N LEU A 303 -13.61 -34.02 -1.70
CA LEU A 303 -14.67 -33.87 -0.71
C LEU A 303 -15.15 -32.41 -0.50
N LEU A 304 -14.45 -31.40 -1.03
CA LEU A 304 -14.77 -29.98 -0.82
C LEU A 304 -15.03 -29.19 -2.13
N ALA A 305 -15.02 -29.85 -3.28
CA ALA A 305 -15.02 -29.20 -4.59
C ALA A 305 -16.35 -28.56 -5.04
N ASN A 306 -17.39 -28.55 -4.19
CA ASN A 306 -18.77 -28.31 -4.65
C ASN A 306 -19.41 -26.97 -4.28
N GLU A 307 -18.69 -25.98 -3.72
CA GLU A 307 -19.37 -24.75 -3.25
C GLU A 307 -18.97 -23.39 -3.84
N GLU A 308 -17.85 -23.20 -4.56
CA GLU A 308 -17.50 -21.82 -5.01
C GLU A 308 -16.79 -21.77 -6.38
N LYS A 309 -17.44 -22.21 -7.46
CA LYS A 309 -16.94 -22.06 -8.84
C LYS A 309 -17.81 -21.15 -9.70
N TRP A 310 -18.08 -19.92 -9.26
CA TRP A 310 -18.72 -18.90 -10.11
C TRP A 310 -18.08 -17.53 -9.78
N ASP A 311 -17.56 -16.85 -10.81
CA ASP A 311 -17.36 -15.39 -10.97
C ASP A 311 -15.95 -14.77 -11.12
N ASP A 312 -14.82 -15.48 -11.13
CA ASP A 312 -13.49 -14.80 -11.17
C ASP A 312 -12.59 -15.14 -12.40
N GLU A 313 -13.05 -15.86 -13.43
CA GLU A 313 -12.18 -16.31 -14.55
C GLU A 313 -11.91 -15.25 -15.66
N GLU A 314 -12.67 -14.15 -15.76
CA GLU A 314 -12.54 -13.22 -16.91
C GLU A 314 -11.45 -12.14 -16.77
N ASP A 315 -11.03 -11.77 -15.55
CA ASP A 315 -10.09 -10.65 -15.30
C ASP A 315 -8.61 -11.08 -15.12
N ASP A 316 -8.31 -12.37 -15.21
CA ASP A 316 -6.96 -12.92 -14.98
C ASP A 316 -6.25 -13.35 -16.28
N GLU A 317 -6.96 -13.46 -17.42
CA GLU A 317 -6.34 -13.87 -18.70
C GLU A 317 -5.43 -12.78 -19.31
N GLU A 318 -5.80 -11.49 -19.21
CA GLU A 318 -5.00 -10.39 -19.79
C GLU A 318 -3.64 -10.19 -19.10
N ASP A 319 -3.56 -10.39 -17.77
CA ASP A 319 -2.31 -10.24 -16.98
C ASP A 319 -1.35 -11.45 -17.17
N ASP A 320 -1.89 -12.64 -17.47
CA ASP A 320 -1.13 -13.88 -17.66
C ASP A 320 -0.50 -13.98 -19.07
N GLU A 321 -1.17 -13.44 -20.10
CA GLU A 321 -0.60 -13.33 -21.47
C GLU A 321 0.66 -12.45 -21.49
N GLU A 322 0.66 -11.30 -20.80
CA GLU A 322 1.82 -10.39 -20.78
C GLU A 322 3.04 -11.04 -20.07
N GLN A 323 2.82 -11.95 -19.12
CA GLN A 323 3.89 -12.69 -18.44
C GLN A 323 4.45 -13.85 -19.27
N LEU A 324 3.60 -14.55 -20.02
CA LEU A 324 4.00 -15.57 -20.97
C LEU A 324 4.84 -14.99 -22.11
N GLU A 325 4.47 -13.81 -22.63
CA GLU A 325 5.25 -13.11 -23.64
C GLU A 325 6.65 -12.68 -23.15
N ARG A 326 6.76 -12.25 -21.88
CA ARG A 326 8.05 -11.90 -21.26
C ARG A 326 8.94 -13.13 -21.01
N ARG A 327 8.36 -14.28 -20.69
CA ARG A 327 9.08 -15.56 -20.58
C ARG A 327 9.55 -16.07 -21.95
N GLY A 328 8.77 -15.86 -23.01
CA GLY A 328 9.11 -16.28 -24.37
C GLY A 328 10.29 -15.54 -25.01
N ARG A 329 10.60 -14.31 -24.58
CA ARG A 329 11.72 -13.52 -25.14
C ARG A 329 13.08 -13.77 -24.48
N GLY A 330 13.15 -14.60 -23.43
CA GLY A 330 14.37 -14.82 -22.63
C GLY A 330 15.11 -16.14 -22.87
N GLY A 331 14.65 -17.01 -23.77
CA GLY A 331 15.22 -18.35 -23.94
C GLY A 331 15.25 -18.82 -25.38
N GLY A 332 16.36 -18.59 -26.08
CA GLY A 332 16.59 -19.13 -27.42
C GLY A 332 18.05 -19.08 -27.85
N GLY A 333 18.74 -20.22 -27.73
CA GLY A 333 19.91 -20.54 -28.57
C GLY A 333 21.23 -20.81 -27.83
N GLY A 334 21.43 -22.04 -27.36
CA GLY A 334 22.74 -22.53 -26.91
C GLY A 334 22.85 -24.06 -26.99
N GLY A 335 23.74 -24.55 -27.87
CA GLY A 335 24.15 -25.95 -28.06
C GLY A 335 23.99 -26.38 -29.52
N GLY A 336 25.00 -26.81 -30.28
CA GLY A 336 26.39 -27.18 -30.02
C GLY A 336 26.68 -28.50 -30.76
N SER A 337 27.71 -28.57 -31.62
CA SER A 337 28.46 -29.80 -31.99
C SER A 337 29.53 -29.54 -33.07
N ASP A 338 30.78 -29.64 -32.63
CA ASP A 338 32.02 -30.23 -33.18
C ASP A 338 32.21 -30.69 -34.64
N GLU A 339 33.48 -30.53 -35.06
CA GLU A 339 34.33 -31.25 -36.04
C GLU A 339 34.19 -31.05 -37.58
N GLU A 340 35.22 -30.44 -38.20
CA GLU A 340 36.22 -31.07 -39.11
C GLU A 340 37.09 -29.99 -39.81
N GLY A 341 38.38 -30.27 -40.03
CA GLY A 341 39.35 -29.36 -40.65
C GLY A 341 39.57 -29.62 -42.14
N THR A 342 40.14 -28.63 -42.86
CA THR A 342 41.32 -28.71 -43.77
C THR A 342 41.42 -27.47 -44.69
N ASP A 343 42.68 -27.06 -44.90
CA ASP A 343 43.29 -26.29 -46.02
C ASP A 343 42.90 -24.82 -46.35
N GLY A 344 43.92 -23.95 -46.34
CA GLY A 344 43.92 -22.55 -46.83
C GLY A 344 44.06 -22.45 -48.37
N PRO A 345 44.70 -21.41 -48.95
CA PRO A 345 45.24 -20.15 -48.39
C PRO A 345 44.75 -18.87 -49.14
N ASP A 346 45.08 -17.68 -48.62
CA ASP A 346 45.66 -16.53 -49.35
C ASP A 346 45.35 -15.15 -48.69
N ASP A 347 46.44 -14.48 -48.31
CA ASP A 347 46.66 -13.09 -47.86
C ASP A 347 46.34 -12.08 -49.01
N PRO A 348 46.47 -10.72 -48.92
CA PRO A 348 46.78 -9.85 -47.77
C PRO A 348 45.94 -8.57 -47.61
N SER A 349 46.27 -7.87 -46.51
CA SER A 349 46.28 -6.40 -46.33
C SER A 349 44.97 -5.73 -45.90
N VAL A 350 44.97 -5.08 -44.74
CA VAL A 350 45.25 -3.63 -44.62
C VAL A 350 45.34 -3.24 -43.13
N THR A 351 46.46 -2.61 -42.86
CA THR A 351 46.92 -1.80 -41.74
C THR A 351 45.97 -0.75 -41.14
N ILE A 352 46.16 -0.54 -39.83
CA ILE A 352 46.41 0.75 -39.11
C ILE A 352 45.28 1.38 -38.25
N GLU A 353 45.69 1.53 -36.98
CA GLU A 353 45.44 2.57 -35.95
C GLU A 353 44.03 2.90 -35.44
N ILE A 354 43.88 2.75 -34.12
CA ILE A 354 43.01 3.59 -33.31
C ILE A 354 43.85 4.06 -32.11
N ASP A 355 44.13 5.36 -32.09
CA ASP A 355 44.54 6.10 -30.91
C ASP A 355 43.47 7.18 -30.67
N SER A 356 43.01 7.30 -29.42
CA SER A 356 42.26 8.38 -28.73
C SER A 356 41.04 7.89 -27.97
#